data_AF-A0A965F316-F1
#
_entry.id   AF-A0A965F316-F1
#
_cell.length_a   1.000
_cell.length_b   1.000
_cell.length_c   1.000
_cell.angle_alpha   90.00
_cell.angle_beta   90.00
_cell.angle_gamma   90.00
#
_symmetry.space_group_name_H-M   'P 1'
#
loop_
_entity.id
_entity.type
_entity.pdbx_description
1 polymer ?
#
loop_
_entity_poly.entity_id
_entity_poly.type
_entity_poly.pdbx_seq_one_letter_code
_entity_poly.pdbx_strand_id
1 'polypeptide(L)'
;MTITTTPPTSAIVIRPIQSGDYEAWLPLWNGYLAFYGTAMPEAAARHTFDRLCVGERLHGFVAEVGGTVSGMVHCLFHPSTWTPTDYCYLQDLYVDPACRGAGAGRALIRAVVDFARDRDANRVIWLTNEDNATARALYDTVARTTGLIQYRISPL
;
A
#
# COMPACT_ATOMS: atom_id res chain seq x y z
N MET A 1 41.72 -12.24 7.14
CA MET A 1 40.46 -13.02 7.05
C MET A 1 39.36 -12.06 7.48
N THR A 2 38.76 -11.34 6.54
CA THR A 2 37.71 -10.35 6.81
C THR A 2 36.39 -11.09 7.02
N ILE A 3 35.85 -10.96 8.24
CA ILE A 3 34.57 -11.54 8.61
C ILE A 3 33.50 -10.59 8.03
N THR A 4 32.88 -10.99 6.92
CA THR A 4 31.73 -10.28 6.37
C THR A 4 30.51 -10.64 7.22
N THR A 5 30.27 -9.87 8.27
CA THR A 5 29.04 -9.99 9.07
C THR A 5 27.90 -9.40 8.27
N THR A 6 27.05 -10.25 7.69
CA THR A 6 25.76 -9.82 7.12
C THR A 6 24.97 -9.12 8.23
N PRO A 7 24.53 -7.86 8.07
CA PRO A 7 23.74 -7.20 9.09
C PRO A 7 22.43 -7.98 9.31
N PRO A 8 21.91 -8.06 10.54
CA PRO A 8 20.63 -8.72 10.80
C PRO A 8 19.54 -8.04 9.97
N THR A 9 18.74 -8.83 9.25
CA THR A 9 17.56 -8.35 8.56
C THR A 9 16.61 -7.76 9.61
N SER A 10 16.46 -6.44 9.63
CA SER A 10 15.54 -5.78 10.56
C SER A 10 14.14 -6.35 10.36
N ALA A 11 13.51 -6.82 11.44
CA ALA A 11 12.17 -7.39 11.39
C ALA A 11 11.17 -6.36 10.86
N ILE A 12 10.31 -6.77 9.93
CA ILE A 12 9.23 -5.94 9.39
C ILE A 12 7.99 -6.20 10.22
N VAL A 13 7.43 -5.15 10.82
CA VAL A 13 6.16 -5.21 11.55
C VAL A 13 5.11 -4.47 10.72
N ILE A 14 3.98 -5.14 10.44
CA ILE A 14 2.83 -4.50 9.79
C ILE A 14 1.76 -4.24 10.83
N ARG A 15 1.26 -3.02 10.88
CA ARG A 15 0.19 -2.61 11.80
C ARG A 15 -0.77 -1.61 11.16
N PRO A 16 -2.01 -1.51 11.64
CA PRO A 16 -2.91 -0.42 11.24
C PRO A 16 -2.24 0.94 11.48
N ILE A 17 -2.56 1.90 10.61
CA ILE A 17 -2.15 3.29 10.79
C ILE A 17 -2.87 3.89 12.01
N GLN A 18 -2.16 4.73 12.76
CA GLN A 18 -2.63 5.37 13.98
C GLN A 18 -2.44 6.88 13.89
N SER A 19 -3.17 7.64 14.72
CA SER A 19 -3.14 9.12 14.68
C SER A 19 -1.75 9.73 14.88
N GLY A 20 -0.84 9.03 15.56
CA GLY A 20 0.55 9.44 15.77
C GLY A 20 1.48 9.25 14.57
N ASP A 21 1.04 8.55 13.51
CA ASP A 21 1.88 8.22 12.37
C ASP A 21 1.98 9.35 11.33
N TYR A 22 1.27 10.48 11.49
CA TYR A 22 1.14 11.50 10.44
C TYR A 22 2.48 11.99 9.90
N GLU A 23 3.40 12.35 10.81
CA GLU A 23 4.73 12.87 10.46
C GLU A 23 5.58 11.84 9.69
N ALA A 24 5.42 10.55 9.96
CA ALA A 24 6.15 9.49 9.28
C ALA A 24 5.43 9.04 7.99
N TRP A 25 4.11 9.11 7.95
CA TRP A 25 3.29 8.78 6.79
C TRP A 25 3.39 9.83 5.68
N LEU A 26 3.41 11.12 6.03
CA LEU A 26 3.34 12.22 5.06
C LEU A 26 4.50 12.18 4.04
N PRO A 27 5.77 11.92 4.41
CA PRO A 27 6.86 11.75 3.45
C PRO A 27 6.65 10.57 2.49
N LEU A 28 6.11 9.44 2.99
CA LEU A 28 5.80 8.27 2.15
C LEU A 28 4.69 8.60 1.16
N TRP A 29 3.65 9.28 1.63
CA TRP A 29 2.53 9.74 0.82
C TRP A 29 2.98 10.71 -0.28
N ASN A 30 3.81 11.70 0.08
CA ASN A 30 4.40 12.62 -0.88
C ASN A 30 5.31 11.91 -1.88
N GLY A 31 6.09 10.92 -1.44
CA GLY A 31 6.93 10.09 -2.32
C GLY A 31 6.11 9.27 -3.31
N TYR A 32 4.95 8.76 -2.90
CA TYR A 32 4.00 8.07 -3.76
C TYR A 32 3.38 9.02 -4.80
N LEU A 33 2.90 10.19 -4.39
CA LEU A 33 2.35 11.20 -5.30
C LEU A 33 3.39 11.66 -6.32
N ALA A 34 4.62 11.93 -5.86
CA ALA A 34 5.73 12.34 -6.72
C ALA A 34 6.08 11.25 -7.76
N PHE A 35 6.03 9.97 -7.38
CA PHE A 35 6.21 8.85 -8.33
C PHE A 35 5.17 8.87 -9.45
N TYR A 36 3.92 9.27 -9.15
CA TYR A 36 2.85 9.46 -10.13
C TYR A 36 2.83 10.87 -10.76
N GLY A 37 3.86 11.70 -10.54
CA GLY A 37 4.00 13.02 -11.14
C GLY A 37 2.98 14.04 -10.65
N THR A 38 2.45 13.85 -9.43
CA THR A 38 1.47 14.73 -8.82
C THR A 38 1.87 15.13 -7.41
N ALA A 39 1.15 16.09 -6.84
CA ALA A 39 1.33 16.54 -5.46
C ALA A 39 -0.03 16.97 -4.91
N MET A 40 -0.14 17.00 -3.59
CA MET A 40 -1.37 17.39 -2.91
C MET A 40 -1.07 18.42 -1.83
N PRO A 41 -1.92 19.46 -1.65
CA PRO A 41 -1.80 20.37 -0.52
C PRO A 41 -1.86 19.62 0.81
N GLU A 42 -1.10 20.09 1.79
CA GLU A 42 -1.00 19.42 3.10
C GLU A 42 -2.36 19.25 3.79
N ALA A 43 -3.25 20.24 3.71
CA ALA A 43 -4.60 20.14 4.27
C ALA A 43 -5.41 18.98 3.68
N ALA A 44 -5.23 18.67 2.40
CA ALA A 44 -5.90 17.55 1.74
C ALA A 44 -5.22 16.19 2.06
N ALA A 45 -3.89 16.19 2.25
CA ALA A 45 -3.17 15.03 2.79
C ALA A 45 -3.63 14.72 4.23
N ARG A 46 -3.75 15.74 5.08
CA ARG A 46 -4.29 15.62 6.44
C ARG A 46 -5.70 15.05 6.45
N HIS A 47 -6.59 15.57 5.59
CA HIS A 47 -7.94 15.04 5.46
C HIS A 47 -7.96 13.55 5.07
N THR A 48 -7.06 13.13 4.17
CA THR A 48 -6.91 11.73 3.79
C THR A 48 -6.43 10.87 4.97
N PHE A 49 -5.43 11.34 5.71
CA PHE A 49 -4.89 10.67 6.89
C PHE A 49 -5.92 10.50 8.01
N ASP A 50 -6.72 11.54 8.28
CA ASP A 50 -7.77 11.47 9.30
C ASP A 50 -8.81 10.39 8.95
N ARG A 51 -9.19 10.27 7.67
CA ARG A 51 -10.09 9.21 7.20
C ARG A 51 -9.49 7.81 7.34
N LEU A 52 -8.19 7.67 7.07
CA LEU A 52 -7.45 6.42 7.28
C LEU A 52 -7.43 6.00 8.76
N CYS A 53 -7.29 6.96 9.68
CA CYS A 53 -7.33 6.71 11.12
C CYS A 53 -8.73 6.35 11.63
N VAL A 54 -9.79 6.94 11.05
CA VAL A 54 -11.18 6.58 11.35
C VAL A 54 -11.48 5.16 10.87
N GLY A 55 -10.99 4.78 9.68
CA GLY A 55 -11.05 3.39 9.23
C GLY A 55 -12.44 2.88 8.88
N GLU A 56 -13.41 3.74 8.55
CA GLU A 56 -14.77 3.33 8.17
C GLU A 56 -14.87 2.87 6.71
N ARG A 57 -14.34 3.67 5.78
CA ARG A 57 -14.40 3.39 4.33
C ARG A 57 -13.04 3.28 3.66
N LEU A 58 -12.02 3.85 4.30
CA LEU A 58 -10.65 3.90 3.82
C LEU A 58 -9.77 3.38 4.95
N HIS A 59 -8.95 2.38 4.67
CA HIS A 59 -8.14 1.70 5.67
C HIS A 59 -6.67 1.80 5.28
N GLY A 60 -5.80 1.98 6.28
CA GLY A 60 -4.36 2.09 6.08
C GLY A 60 -3.58 1.15 6.97
N PHE A 61 -2.50 0.58 6.43
CA PHE A 61 -1.47 -0.11 7.20
C PHE A 61 -0.12 0.53 6.93
N VAL A 62 0.75 0.49 7.92
CA VAL A 62 2.14 0.93 7.81
C VAL A 62 3.08 -0.26 8.03
N ALA A 63 4.22 -0.22 7.33
CA ALA A 63 5.33 -1.14 7.54
C ALA A 63 6.39 -0.44 8.37
N GLU A 64 6.68 -0.99 9.54
CA GLU A 64 7.72 -0.52 10.43
C GLU A 64 8.96 -1.41 10.28
N VAL A 65 10.11 -0.80 9.99
CA VAL A 65 11.41 -1.46 9.80
C VAL A 65 12.40 -0.83 10.77
N GLY A 66 12.87 -1.61 11.73
CA GLY A 66 13.81 -1.09 12.74
C GLY A 66 13.24 0.05 13.59
N GLY A 67 11.92 0.06 13.85
CA GLY A 67 11.24 1.12 14.61
C GLY A 67 10.78 2.33 13.79
N THR A 68 11.07 2.35 12.50
CA THR A 68 10.71 3.47 11.61
C THR A 68 9.62 3.03 10.64
N VAL A 69 8.57 3.83 10.51
CA VAL A 69 7.55 3.65 9.46
C VAL A 69 8.20 3.94 8.09
N SER A 70 8.33 2.91 7.26
CA SER A 70 9.05 2.95 5.98
C SER A 70 8.22 2.44 4.80
N GLY A 71 6.94 2.16 5.02
CA GLY A 71 6.01 1.83 3.95
C GLY A 71 4.57 2.04 4.38
N MET A 72 3.70 2.23 3.40
CA MET A 72 2.27 2.41 3.60
C MET A 72 1.50 1.62 2.53
N VAL A 73 0.29 1.20 2.88
CA VAL A 73 -0.71 0.69 1.94
C VAL A 73 -2.08 1.21 2.34
N HIS A 74 -2.86 1.64 1.36
CA HIS A 74 -4.25 2.05 1.54
C HIS A 74 -5.18 1.09 0.79
N CYS A 75 -6.33 0.79 1.38
CA CYS A 75 -7.35 -0.03 0.72
C CYS A 75 -8.77 0.38 1.12
N LEU A 76 -9.74 -0.01 0.31
CA LEU A 76 -11.16 0.19 0.55
C LEU A 76 -11.96 -1.02 0.05
N PHE A 77 -13.16 -1.19 0.60
CA PHE A 77 -14.10 -2.24 0.17
C PHE A 77 -15.23 -1.63 -0.64
N HIS A 78 -15.66 -2.35 -1.66
CA HIS A 78 -16.83 -1.96 -2.45
C HIS A 78 -17.67 -3.16 -2.86
N PRO A 79 -18.99 -2.98 -3.01
CA PRO A 79 -19.87 -4.02 -3.48
C PRO A 79 -19.55 -4.42 -4.92
N SER A 80 -19.95 -5.63 -5.26
CA SER A 80 -19.78 -6.24 -6.57
C SER A 80 -21.11 -6.76 -7.07
N THR A 81 -21.36 -6.64 -8.38
CA THR A 81 -22.53 -7.27 -9.02
C THR A 81 -22.23 -8.69 -9.51
N TRP A 82 -20.99 -9.16 -9.35
CA TRP A 82 -20.51 -10.45 -9.85
C TRP A 82 -20.36 -11.48 -8.73
N THR A 83 -20.45 -11.03 -7.48
CA THR A 83 -20.23 -11.82 -6.28
C THR A 83 -21.17 -11.34 -5.17
N PRO A 84 -21.62 -12.23 -4.27
CA PRO A 84 -22.46 -11.84 -3.14
C PRO A 84 -21.70 -11.01 -2.08
N THR A 85 -20.37 -11.05 -2.09
CA THR A 85 -19.50 -10.31 -1.17
C THR A 85 -18.66 -9.25 -1.90
N ASP A 86 -18.13 -8.30 -1.12
CA ASP A 86 -17.37 -7.16 -1.59
C ASP A 86 -16.03 -7.55 -2.25
N TYR A 87 -15.48 -6.62 -3.03
CA TYR A 87 -14.07 -6.62 -3.42
C TYR A 87 -13.28 -5.68 -2.52
N CYS A 88 -12.02 -6.04 -2.25
CA CYS A 88 -11.05 -5.14 -1.65
C CYS A 88 -10.20 -4.50 -2.77
N TYR A 89 -10.25 -3.18 -2.87
CA TYR A 89 -9.38 -2.42 -3.75
C TYR A 89 -8.17 -1.94 -2.96
N LEU A 90 -7.00 -2.48 -3.27
CA LEU A 90 -5.71 -1.97 -2.78
C LEU A 90 -5.39 -0.74 -3.64
N GLN A 91 -5.58 0.44 -3.05
CA GLN A 91 -5.59 1.71 -3.77
C GLN A 91 -4.17 2.26 -3.96
N ASP A 92 -3.38 2.28 -2.90
CA ASP A 92 -2.03 2.85 -2.90
C ASP A 92 -1.08 1.90 -2.17
N LEU A 93 0.14 1.72 -2.70
CA LEU A 93 1.21 0.97 -2.06
C LEU A 93 2.54 1.68 -2.30
N TYR A 94 3.25 1.98 -1.22
CA TYR A 94 4.55 2.62 -1.31
C TYR A 94 5.48 2.12 -0.21
N VAL A 95 6.75 1.94 -0.58
CA VAL A 95 7.84 1.64 0.35
C VAL A 95 8.97 2.61 0.06
N ASP A 96 9.50 3.20 1.13
CA ASP A 96 10.68 4.06 1.09
C ASP A 96 11.78 3.39 0.24
N PRO A 97 12.31 4.06 -0.79
CA PRO A 97 13.40 3.55 -1.62
C PRO A 97 14.57 2.95 -0.83
N ALA A 98 14.93 3.53 0.32
CA ALA A 98 16.01 3.06 1.18
C ALA A 98 15.72 1.70 1.84
N CYS A 99 14.44 1.31 1.93
CA CYS A 99 13.98 0.06 2.55
C CYS A 99 13.49 -0.98 1.52
N ARG A 100 13.69 -0.73 0.22
CA ARG A 100 13.29 -1.68 -0.84
C ARG A 100 14.18 -2.93 -0.83
N GLY A 101 13.64 -4.03 -1.35
CA GLY A 101 14.33 -5.33 -1.36
C GLY A 101 14.29 -6.08 -0.02
N ALA A 102 13.86 -5.43 1.09
CA ALA A 102 13.73 -6.06 2.40
C ALA A 102 12.43 -6.88 2.60
N GLY A 103 11.48 -6.81 1.66
CA GLY A 103 10.21 -7.55 1.72
C GLY A 103 9.00 -6.77 2.27
N ALA A 104 9.16 -5.50 2.63
CA ALA A 104 8.07 -4.67 3.19
C ALA A 104 6.84 -4.58 2.27
N GLY A 105 7.04 -4.42 0.96
CA GLY A 105 5.93 -4.37 0.00
C GLY A 105 5.11 -5.66 -0.04
N ARG A 106 5.78 -6.82 0.04
CA ARG A 106 5.10 -8.14 0.12
C ARG A 106 4.31 -8.26 1.42
N ALA A 107 4.89 -7.82 2.53
CA ALA A 107 4.25 -7.88 3.84
C ALA A 107 3.00 -6.98 3.89
N LEU A 108 3.06 -5.77 3.30
CA LEU A 108 1.91 -4.87 3.18
C LEU A 108 0.78 -5.48 2.33
N ILE A 109 1.09 -6.04 1.16
CA ILE A 109 0.09 -6.73 0.33
C ILE A 109 -0.55 -7.87 1.12
N ARG A 110 0.26 -8.68 1.81
CA ARG A 110 -0.25 -9.78 2.63
C ARG A 110 -1.20 -9.29 3.72
N ALA A 111 -0.88 -8.18 4.40
CA ALA A 111 -1.76 -7.62 5.41
C ALA A 111 -3.12 -7.20 4.83
N VAL A 112 -3.15 -6.63 3.61
CA VAL A 112 -4.41 -6.34 2.91
C VAL A 112 -5.16 -7.62 2.54
N VAL A 113 -4.46 -8.68 2.09
CA VAL A 113 -5.11 -9.98 1.81
C VAL A 113 -5.72 -10.60 3.06
N ASP A 114 -4.99 -10.61 4.17
CA ASP A 114 -5.48 -11.17 5.43
C ASP A 114 -6.67 -10.33 5.96
N PHE A 115 -6.59 -8.99 5.87
CA PHE A 115 -7.69 -8.08 6.20
C PHE A 115 -8.94 -8.27 5.33
N ALA A 116 -8.75 -8.57 4.05
CA ALA A 116 -9.83 -8.87 3.12
C ALA A 116 -10.49 -10.23 3.42
N ARG A 117 -9.69 -11.24 3.79
CA ARG A 117 -10.20 -12.56 4.22
C ARG A 117 -11.03 -12.44 5.50
N ASP A 118 -10.57 -11.68 6.48
CA ASP A 118 -11.28 -11.45 7.74
C ASP A 118 -12.65 -10.76 7.53
N ARG A 119 -12.85 -10.10 6.37
CA ARG A 119 -14.10 -9.43 5.97
C ARG A 119 -14.92 -10.22 4.94
N ASP A 120 -14.53 -11.46 4.65
CA ASP A 120 -15.17 -12.31 3.63
C ASP A 120 -15.21 -11.65 2.22
N ALA A 121 -14.24 -10.79 1.91
CA ALA A 121 -14.15 -10.17 0.60
C ALA A 121 -13.70 -11.20 -0.44
N ASN A 122 -14.38 -11.21 -1.59
CA ASN A 122 -14.18 -12.24 -2.61
C ASN A 122 -12.76 -12.23 -3.21
N ARG A 123 -12.18 -11.03 -3.38
CA ARG A 123 -10.85 -10.85 -3.95
C ARG A 123 -10.24 -9.50 -3.58
N VAL A 124 -8.91 -9.43 -3.68
CA VAL A 124 -8.14 -8.17 -3.66
C VAL A 124 -7.74 -7.83 -5.09
N ILE A 125 -7.94 -6.57 -5.49
CA ILE A 125 -7.56 -6.05 -6.81
C ILE A 125 -6.81 -4.72 -6.67
N TRP A 126 -5.91 -4.44 -7.61
CA TRP A 126 -5.24 -3.14 -7.75
C TRP A 126 -4.86 -2.89 -9.21
N LEU A 127 -4.49 -1.65 -9.50
CA LEU A 127 -3.98 -1.23 -10.78
C LEU A 127 -2.53 -0.76 -10.62
N THR A 128 -1.75 -0.87 -11.69
CA THR A 128 -0.41 -0.30 -11.79
C THR A 128 -0.18 0.15 -13.22
N ASN A 129 0.70 1.13 -13.42
CA ASN A 129 1.15 1.47 -14.77
C ASN A 129 1.84 0.26 -15.41
N GLU A 130 1.63 0.08 -16.71
CA GLU A 130 2.18 -1.03 -17.48
C GLU A 130 3.72 -1.07 -17.40
N ASP A 131 4.36 0.09 -17.39
CA ASP A 131 5.81 0.29 -17.36
C ASP A 131 6.43 0.22 -15.95
N ASN A 132 5.62 0.01 -14.89
CA ASN A 132 6.12 -0.09 -13.52
C ASN A 132 6.76 -1.46 -13.25
N ALA A 133 7.86 -1.76 -13.95
CA ALA A 133 8.57 -3.04 -13.91
C ALA A 133 8.97 -3.44 -12.48
N THR A 134 9.40 -2.48 -11.66
CA THR A 134 9.79 -2.71 -10.27
C THR A 134 8.64 -3.24 -9.42
N ALA A 135 7.46 -2.60 -9.49
CA ALA A 135 6.30 -3.06 -8.73
C ALA A 135 5.72 -4.35 -9.32
N ARG A 136 5.68 -4.47 -10.65
CA ARG A 136 5.20 -5.67 -11.36
C ARG A 136 6.03 -6.90 -11.03
N ALA A 137 7.35 -6.79 -10.90
CA ALA A 137 8.22 -7.89 -10.46
C ALA A 137 7.81 -8.47 -9.09
N LEU A 138 7.28 -7.64 -8.18
CA LEU A 138 6.67 -8.13 -6.94
C LEU A 138 5.27 -8.71 -7.20
N TYR A 139 4.41 -7.97 -7.91
CA TYR A 139 3.02 -8.36 -8.15
C TYR A 139 2.89 -9.71 -8.85
N ASP A 140 3.73 -10.00 -9.83
CA ASP A 140 3.73 -11.27 -10.58
C ASP A 140 4.06 -12.49 -9.69
N THR A 141 4.59 -12.27 -8.48
CA THR A 141 4.85 -13.34 -7.49
C THR A 141 3.72 -13.55 -6.48
N VAL A 142 2.74 -12.64 -6.41
CA VAL A 142 1.65 -12.67 -5.42
C VAL A 142 0.26 -12.63 -6.03
N ALA A 143 0.15 -12.25 -7.29
CA ALA A 143 -1.09 -12.13 -8.04
C ALA A 143 -0.86 -12.48 -9.51
N ARG A 144 -1.93 -12.41 -10.31
CA ARG A 144 -1.90 -12.62 -11.76
C ARG A 144 -2.50 -11.39 -12.42
N THR A 145 -1.87 -10.91 -13.49
CA THR A 145 -2.50 -9.89 -14.35
C THR A 145 -3.71 -10.47 -15.09
N THR A 146 -4.77 -9.69 -15.23
CA THR A 146 -6.01 -10.08 -15.91
C THR A 146 -6.14 -9.47 -17.32
N GLY A 147 -5.19 -8.62 -17.73
CA GLY A 147 -5.22 -7.96 -19.04
C GLY A 147 -6.27 -6.84 -19.18
N LEU A 148 -6.85 -6.35 -18.09
CA LEU A 148 -7.80 -5.23 -18.12
C LEU A 148 -7.09 -3.90 -18.39
N ILE A 149 -7.70 -3.06 -19.22
CA ILE A 149 -7.25 -1.68 -19.53
C ILE A 149 -8.15 -0.69 -18.79
N GLN A 150 -7.56 0.33 -18.15
CA GLN A 150 -8.30 1.38 -17.46
C GLN A 150 -8.67 2.52 -18.43
N TYR A 151 -9.96 2.84 -18.51
CA TYR A 151 -10.46 4.07 -19.12
C TYR A 151 -10.86 5.06 -18.03
N ARG A 152 -10.55 6.34 -18.20
CA ARG A 152 -10.82 7.40 -17.23
C ARG A 152 -11.31 8.67 -17.93
N ILE A 153 -12.38 9.28 -17.40
CA ILE A 153 -12.81 10.64 -17.76
C ILE A 153 -12.39 11.55 -16.61
N SER A 154 -11.59 12.59 -16.90
CA SER A 154 -11.07 13.51 -15.89
C SER A 154 -10.56 14.83 -16.52
N PRO A 155 -10.73 15.99 -15.86
CA PRO A 155 -11.65 16.19 -14.74
C PRO A 155 -13.11 16.01 -15.20
N LEU A 156 -14.02 15.86 -14.24
CA LEU A 156 -15.46 15.92 -14.49
C LEU A 156 -15.95 17.37 -14.36
#